data_AF-X1SSQ6-F1
#
_entry.id   AF-X1SSQ6-F1
#
_cell.length_a   1.000
_cell.length_b   1.000
_cell.length_c   1.000
_cell.angle_alpha   90.00
_cell.angle_beta   90.00
_cell.angle_gamma   90.00
#
_symmetry.space_group_name_H-M   'P 1'
#
loop_
_entity.id
_entity.type
_entity.pdbx_description
1 polymer ?
#
loop_
_entity_poly.entity_id
_entity_poly.type
_entity_poly.pdbx_seq_one_letter_code
_entity_poly.pdbx_strand_id
1 'polypeptide(L)'
;DDASEGYTVGSGWYDTTNDKSYICLDSSDGAAVWIETTEVFNGFTTFTALSDTPANYDGQAGRYTKVNADETALEFGTPAGAGDMEKSTYDTDDDGDIDVAAGGTEKSLWTQYAIPYLSGTTAFGEIPIG
;
A
#
# COMPACT_ATOMS: atom_id res chain seq x y z
N ASP A 1 27.33 -22.30 -38.85
CA ASP A 1 27.29 -23.77 -39.07
C ASP A 1 27.86 -24.34 -37.80
N ASP A 2 26.99 -24.90 -36.98
CA ASP A 2 27.22 -24.91 -35.54
C ASP A 2 28.06 -26.12 -35.13
N ALA A 3 28.02 -27.22 -35.90
CA ALA A 3 28.95 -28.34 -35.75
C ALA A 3 30.38 -27.95 -36.14
N SER A 4 30.52 -27.11 -37.17
CA SER A 4 31.81 -26.59 -37.63
C SER A 4 32.39 -25.51 -36.72
N GLU A 5 31.55 -24.87 -35.90
CA GLU A 5 31.94 -23.91 -34.85
C GLU A 5 32.18 -24.59 -33.49
N GLY A 6 32.06 -25.92 -33.41
CA GLY A 6 32.38 -26.72 -32.23
C GLY A 6 31.23 -26.90 -31.24
N TYR A 7 30.01 -26.52 -31.62
CA TYR A 7 28.82 -26.74 -30.80
C TYR A 7 28.30 -28.17 -31.00
N THR A 8 27.91 -28.77 -29.88
CA THR A 8 27.33 -30.12 -29.80
C THR A 8 26.03 -30.06 -29.02
N VAL A 9 25.26 -31.15 -29.02
CA VAL A 9 24.09 -31.26 -28.14
C VAL A 9 24.51 -30.98 -26.69
N GLY A 10 23.81 -30.04 -26.04
CA GLY A 10 24.13 -29.54 -24.70
C GLY A 10 24.99 -28.27 -24.66
N SER A 11 25.51 -27.82 -25.81
CA SER A 11 26.18 -26.52 -25.90
C SER A 11 25.24 -25.37 -25.57
N GLY A 12 25.75 -24.39 -24.82
CA GLY A 12 25.05 -23.14 -24.54
C GLY A 12 25.49 -22.02 -25.47
N TRP A 13 24.55 -21.23 -25.96
CA TRP A 13 24.80 -20.00 -26.69
C TRP A 13 24.08 -18.83 -26.03
N TYR A 14 24.77 -17.69 -25.91
CA TYR A 14 24.22 -16.45 -25.38
C TYR A 14 24.13 -15.43 -26.50
N ASP A 15 22.92 -15.07 -26.89
CA ASP A 15 22.63 -13.97 -27.77
C ASP A 15 22.63 -12.66 -26.97
N THR A 16 23.74 -11.94 -27.03
CA THR A 16 23.93 -10.65 -26.36
C THR A 16 23.24 -9.48 -27.06
N THR A 17 22.68 -9.68 -28.26
CA THR A 17 21.94 -8.65 -29.01
C THR A 17 20.47 -8.63 -28.60
N ASN A 18 19.92 -9.80 -28.28
CA ASN A 18 18.52 -9.96 -27.89
C ASN A 18 18.33 -10.42 -26.44
N ASP A 19 19.41 -10.46 -25.65
CA ASP A 19 19.45 -10.90 -24.25
C ASP A 19 18.85 -12.29 -24.02
N LYS A 20 19.17 -13.23 -24.92
CA LYS A 20 18.66 -14.60 -24.90
C LYS A 20 19.77 -15.63 -24.68
N SER A 21 19.39 -16.78 -24.12
CA SER A 21 20.20 -17.96 -23.86
C SER A 21 19.55 -19.15 -24.51
N TYR A 22 20.35 -20.02 -25.11
CA TYR A 22 19.89 -21.18 -25.85
C TYR A 22 20.72 -22.41 -25.52
N ILE A 23 20.10 -23.59 -25.57
CA ILE A 23 20.76 -24.89 -25.49
C ILE A 23 20.58 -25.65 -26.81
N CYS A 24 21.66 -26.18 -27.35
CA CYS A 24 21.62 -27.02 -28.56
C CYS A 24 21.01 -28.38 -28.22
N LEU A 25 19.94 -28.78 -28.91
CA LEU A 25 19.29 -30.09 -28.79
C LEU A 25 19.65 -31.03 -29.95
N ASP A 26 20.03 -30.46 -31.09
CA ASP A 26 20.55 -31.17 -32.26
C ASP A 26 21.59 -30.28 -32.94
N SER A 27 22.79 -30.80 -33.17
CA SER A 27 23.89 -30.09 -33.82
C SER A 27 24.08 -30.54 -35.28
N SER A 28 23.06 -31.10 -35.93
CA SER A 28 23.12 -31.52 -37.33
C SER A 28 23.46 -30.35 -38.27
N ASP A 29 24.42 -30.55 -39.17
CA ASP A 29 24.88 -29.52 -40.13
C ASP A 29 23.73 -29.02 -41.01
N GLY A 30 23.57 -27.69 -41.07
CA GLY A 30 22.48 -27.01 -41.76
C GLY A 30 21.08 -27.21 -41.15
N ALA A 31 20.95 -27.92 -40.03
CA ALA A 31 19.67 -28.29 -39.41
C ALA A 31 19.70 -28.23 -37.88
N ALA A 32 20.61 -27.44 -37.29
CA ALA A 32 20.74 -27.37 -35.84
C ALA A 32 19.46 -26.89 -35.16
N VAL A 33 19.09 -27.55 -34.06
CA VAL A 33 17.90 -27.22 -33.25
C VAL A 33 18.36 -26.66 -31.92
N TRP A 34 17.93 -25.45 -31.62
CA TRP A 34 18.23 -24.74 -30.38
C TRP A 34 16.94 -24.44 -29.63
N ILE A 35 16.93 -24.66 -28.32
CA ILE A 35 15.83 -24.27 -27.44
C ILE A 35 16.22 -23.03 -26.65
N GLU A 36 15.36 -22.01 -26.66
CA GLU A 36 15.51 -20.82 -25.82
C GLU A 36 15.29 -21.22 -24.35
N THR A 37 16.27 -20.92 -23.50
CA THR A 37 16.24 -21.21 -22.05
C THR A 37 16.15 -19.96 -21.20
N THR A 38 15.89 -18.80 -21.81
CA THR A 38 15.78 -17.54 -21.09
C THR A 38 14.45 -17.49 -20.35
N GLU A 39 14.49 -17.75 -19.04
CA GLU A 39 13.42 -17.30 -18.17
C GLU A 39 13.64 -15.81 -17.86
N VAL A 40 12.91 -14.94 -18.54
CA VAL A 40 12.89 -13.53 -18.18
C VAL A 40 11.97 -13.37 -16.98
N PHE A 41 12.55 -13.35 -15.78
CA PHE A 41 11.81 -12.98 -14.58
C PHE A 41 11.60 -11.45 -14.58
N ASN A 42 10.59 -11.01 -15.30
CA ASN A 42 10.05 -9.67 -15.18
C ASN A 42 9.36 -9.63 -13.82
N GLY A 43 10.08 -9.16 -12.79
CA GLY A 43 9.54 -9.08 -11.42
C GLY A 43 8.16 -8.45 -11.36
N PHE A 44 7.45 -8.62 -10.25
CA PHE A 44 6.09 -8.12 -10.11
C PHE A 44 5.99 -6.62 -10.43
N THR A 45 5.24 -6.28 -11.48
CA THR A 45 5.07 -4.89 -11.96
C THR A 45 3.90 -4.16 -11.31
N THR A 46 3.11 -4.88 -10.50
CA THR A 46 1.97 -4.35 -9.76
C THR A 46 2.03 -4.81 -8.31
N PHE A 47 1.56 -3.97 -7.40
CA PHE A 47 1.53 -4.28 -5.97
C PHE A 47 0.70 -5.55 -5.67
N THR A 48 -0.44 -5.72 -6.34
CA THR A 48 -1.35 -6.86 -6.18
C THR A 48 -0.82 -8.19 -6.75
N ALA A 49 0.32 -8.17 -7.44
CA ALA A 49 0.95 -9.39 -7.92
C ALA A 49 1.92 -10.00 -6.89
N LEU A 50 2.26 -9.28 -5.83
CA LEU A 50 2.97 -9.82 -4.67
C LEU A 50 2.07 -10.82 -3.92
N SER A 51 2.67 -11.83 -3.30
CA SER A 51 1.92 -12.92 -2.64
C SER A 51 1.32 -12.55 -1.28
N ASP A 52 1.82 -11.49 -0.66
CA ASP A 52 1.46 -11.00 0.66
C ASP A 52 0.58 -9.75 0.60
N THR A 53 0.08 -9.37 -0.58
CA THR A 53 -0.76 -8.19 -0.76
C THR A 53 -2.23 -8.56 -1.03
N PRO A 54 -3.16 -7.60 -0.85
CA PRO A 54 -4.56 -7.83 -1.23
C PRO A 54 -4.72 -8.11 -2.72
N ALA A 55 -5.65 -9.01 -3.05
CA ALA A 55 -5.82 -9.55 -4.39
C ALA A 55 -6.25 -8.52 -5.46
N ASN A 56 -6.86 -7.40 -5.07
CA ASN A 56 -7.30 -6.33 -5.97
C ASN A 56 -7.66 -5.05 -5.20
N TYR A 57 -7.95 -3.99 -5.94
CA TYR A 57 -8.40 -2.69 -5.41
C TYR A 57 -9.93 -2.51 -5.39
N ASP A 58 -10.71 -3.53 -5.77
CA ASP A 58 -12.17 -3.41 -5.85
C ASP A 58 -12.77 -3.20 -4.45
N GLY A 59 -13.51 -2.10 -4.29
CA GLY A 59 -14.04 -1.67 -2.99
C GLY A 59 -13.00 -1.13 -1.98
N GLN A 60 -11.75 -0.88 -2.41
CA GLN A 60 -10.65 -0.44 -1.53
C GLN A 60 -10.33 1.06 -1.64
N ALA A 61 -11.18 1.84 -2.32
CA ALA A 61 -10.96 3.27 -2.50
C ALA A 61 -10.83 4.00 -1.15
N GLY A 62 -9.79 4.85 -1.02
CA GLY A 62 -9.53 5.64 0.18
C GLY A 62 -8.88 4.88 1.34
N ARG A 63 -8.56 3.59 1.17
CA ARG A 63 -7.85 2.80 2.18
C ARG A 63 -6.33 2.98 2.07
N TYR A 64 -5.63 2.64 3.15
CA TYR A 64 -4.17 2.62 3.20
C TYR A 64 -3.66 1.18 3.36
N THR A 65 -2.42 0.94 2.96
CA THR A 65 -1.74 -0.33 3.18
C THR A 65 -1.23 -0.43 4.62
N LYS A 66 -1.49 -1.55 5.28
CA LYS A 66 -0.96 -1.85 6.63
C LYS A 66 -0.62 -3.32 6.77
N VAL A 67 0.15 -3.67 7.79
CA VAL A 67 0.35 -5.06 8.21
C VAL A 67 -0.96 -5.57 8.84
N ASN A 68 -1.35 -6.80 8.51
CA ASN A 68 -2.54 -7.44 9.06
C ASN A 68 -2.36 -7.76 10.56
N ALA A 69 -3.48 -8.04 11.24
CA ALA A 69 -3.46 -8.30 12.70
C ALA A 69 -2.58 -9.49 13.10
N ASP A 70 -2.42 -10.47 12.22
CA ASP A 70 -1.62 -11.67 12.44
C ASP A 70 -0.13 -11.49 12.05
N GLU A 71 0.26 -10.30 11.56
CA GLU A 71 1.63 -9.98 11.13
C GLU A 71 2.21 -10.89 10.02
N THR A 72 1.34 -11.41 9.17
CA THR A 72 1.67 -12.39 8.11
C THR A 72 1.54 -11.86 6.69
N ALA A 73 0.84 -10.74 6.50
CA ALA A 73 0.57 -10.15 5.20
C ALA A 73 0.26 -8.65 5.31
N LEU A 74 0.09 -8.01 4.15
CA LEU A 74 -0.45 -6.67 4.02
C LEU A 74 -1.97 -6.72 3.78
N GLU A 75 -2.67 -5.72 4.29
CA GLU A 75 -4.09 -5.51 4.05
C GLU A 75 -4.42 -4.04 3.76
N PHE A 76 -5.57 -3.79 3.13
CA PHE A 76 -6.10 -2.43 2.98
C PHE A 76 -6.99 -2.10 4.17
N GLY A 77 -6.51 -1.22 5.04
CA GLY A 77 -7.21 -0.74 6.23
C GLY A 77 -7.89 0.61 6.01
N THR A 78 -8.91 0.88 6.81
CA THR A 78 -9.46 2.23 6.99
C THR A 78 -8.66 2.96 8.05
N PRO A 79 -8.20 4.20 7.82
CA PRO A 79 -7.53 4.96 8.87
C PRO A 79 -8.48 5.10 10.06
N ALA A 80 -8.00 4.75 11.26
CA ALA A 80 -8.73 5.03 12.48
C ALA A 80 -8.62 6.54 12.74
N GLY A 81 -9.75 7.23 12.80
CA GLY A 81 -9.81 8.70 12.83
C GLY A 81 -9.60 9.30 11.44
N ALA A 82 -10.58 10.05 10.95
CA ALA A 82 -10.62 10.60 9.60
C ALA A 82 -9.68 11.82 9.42
N GLY A 83 -8.39 11.69 9.79
CA GLY A 83 -7.41 12.75 9.60
C GLY A 83 -7.59 13.97 10.51
N ASP A 84 -8.43 13.88 11.52
CA ASP A 84 -8.34 14.77 12.67
C ASP A 84 -7.41 14.11 13.69
N MET A 85 -6.18 14.59 13.77
CA MET A 85 -5.16 14.09 14.68
C MET A 85 -5.49 14.35 16.16
N GLU A 86 -6.65 14.94 16.49
CA GLU A 86 -6.95 15.48 17.82
C GLU A 86 -8.11 14.78 18.54
N LYS A 87 -9.04 14.12 17.83
CA LYS A 87 -10.24 13.53 18.46
C LYS A 87 -9.95 12.38 19.45
N SER A 88 -9.18 11.34 19.11
CA SER A 88 -9.12 10.13 19.96
C SER A 88 -8.35 10.27 21.29
N THR A 89 -7.54 11.31 21.46
CA THR A 89 -6.81 11.59 22.72
C THR A 89 -7.44 12.73 23.51
N TYR A 90 -8.18 13.60 22.84
CA TYR A 90 -8.68 14.84 23.43
C TYR A 90 -10.21 15.00 23.37
N ASP A 91 -10.93 14.08 22.72
CA ASP A 91 -12.39 13.88 22.74
C ASP A 91 -12.62 12.45 23.28
N THR A 92 -12.72 12.34 24.61
CA THR A 92 -12.76 11.05 25.31
C THR A 92 -14.11 10.34 25.13
N ASP A 93 -15.18 11.09 24.86
CA ASP A 93 -16.54 10.56 24.73
C ASP A 93 -17.04 10.44 23.28
N ASP A 94 -16.19 10.79 22.31
CA ASP A 94 -16.38 10.71 20.86
C ASP A 94 -17.57 11.55 20.36
N ASP A 95 -17.83 12.70 20.98
CA ASP A 95 -19.01 13.51 20.68
C ASP A 95 -18.84 14.48 19.50
N GLY A 96 -17.60 14.81 19.12
CA GLY A 96 -17.32 15.75 18.03
C GLY A 96 -16.36 16.85 18.43
N ASP A 97 -16.19 17.08 19.73
CA ASP A 97 -15.54 18.26 20.28
C ASP A 97 -14.36 17.88 21.17
N ILE A 98 -13.35 18.76 21.23
CA ILE A 98 -12.26 18.59 22.19
C ILE A 98 -12.80 18.84 23.60
N ASP A 99 -12.62 17.87 24.49
CA ASP A 99 -12.97 17.90 25.91
C ASP A 99 -12.35 19.12 26.60
N VAL A 100 -13.05 19.69 27.58
CA VAL A 100 -12.47 20.78 28.39
C VAL A 100 -11.22 20.33 29.14
N ALA A 101 -11.19 19.07 29.61
CA ALA A 101 -10.03 18.51 30.31
C ALA A 101 -8.77 18.43 29.43
N ALA A 102 -8.94 18.40 28.11
CA ALA A 102 -7.89 18.40 27.12
C ALA A 102 -7.52 19.80 26.60
N GLY A 103 -8.17 20.86 27.12
CA GLY A 103 -7.95 22.24 26.69
C GLY A 103 -8.91 22.73 25.61
N GLY A 104 -9.92 21.93 25.25
CA GLY A 104 -11.00 22.34 24.37
C GLY A 104 -12.14 23.05 25.10
N THR A 105 -13.28 23.14 24.42
CA THR A 105 -14.48 23.78 24.97
C THR A 105 -15.67 22.85 25.11
N GLU A 106 -15.60 21.63 24.56
CA GLU A 106 -16.68 20.63 24.58
C GLU A 106 -17.99 21.20 24.00
N LYS A 107 -17.86 22.01 22.93
CA LYS A 107 -18.97 22.72 22.28
C LYS A 107 -18.79 22.85 20.78
N SER A 108 -19.63 22.12 20.04
CA SER A 108 -19.71 22.15 18.58
C SER A 108 -20.27 23.46 18.03
N LEU A 109 -21.10 24.15 18.82
CA LEU A 109 -21.84 25.33 18.40
C LEU A 109 -21.98 26.34 19.54
N TRP A 110 -21.82 27.62 19.21
CA TRP A 110 -21.99 28.75 20.12
C TRP A 110 -23.12 29.64 19.64
N THR A 111 -23.88 30.20 20.58
CA THR A 111 -24.84 31.26 20.23
C THR A 111 -24.08 32.49 19.73
N GLN A 112 -24.47 33.00 18.55
CA GLN A 112 -23.91 34.22 18.02
C GLN A 112 -24.11 35.36 19.02
N TYR A 113 -23.06 36.17 19.21
CA TYR A 113 -23.06 37.22 20.22
C TYR A 113 -23.36 36.67 21.63
N ALA A 114 -22.67 35.61 22.04
CA ALA A 114 -22.64 35.17 23.42
C ALA A 114 -21.26 35.43 24.04
N ILE A 115 -21.24 35.59 25.36
CA ILE A 115 -20.00 35.63 26.15
C ILE A 115 -19.76 34.23 26.71
N PRO A 116 -18.66 33.55 26.34
CA PRO A 116 -18.24 32.30 26.96
C PRO A 116 -17.84 32.50 28.43
N TYR A 117 -18.18 31.54 29.28
CA TYR A 117 -17.73 31.50 30.67
C TYR A 117 -17.51 30.06 31.13
N LEU A 118 -16.72 29.85 32.18
CA LEU A 118 -16.59 28.55 32.83
C LEU A 118 -17.82 28.31 33.71
N SER A 119 -18.64 27.31 33.37
CA SER A 119 -19.82 26.90 34.14
C SER A 119 -19.49 25.81 35.18
N GLY A 120 -18.32 25.18 35.03
CA GLY A 120 -17.74 24.22 35.96
C GLY A 120 -16.22 24.15 35.82
N THR A 121 -15.59 23.19 36.50
CA THR A 121 -14.15 22.94 36.41
C THR A 121 -13.72 22.32 35.08
N THR A 122 -14.65 21.65 34.40
CA THR A 122 -14.47 20.99 33.11
C THR A 122 -15.65 21.28 32.19
N ALA A 123 -16.27 22.46 32.30
CA ALA A 123 -17.42 22.79 31.48
C ALA A 123 -17.43 24.28 31.14
N PHE A 124 -17.67 24.58 29.87
CA PHE A 124 -17.94 25.94 29.39
C PHE A 124 -19.44 26.16 29.19
N GLY A 125 -19.92 27.31 29.63
CA GLY A 125 -21.25 27.84 29.36
C GLY A 125 -21.18 29.10 28.50
N GLU A 126 -22.35 29.61 28.11
CA GLU A 126 -22.46 30.87 27.37
C GLU A 126 -23.63 31.71 27.88
N ILE A 127 -23.49 33.03 27.80
CA ILE A 127 -24.57 34.00 28.07
C ILE A 127 -24.82 34.78 26.78
N PRO A 128 -26.00 34.63 26.14
CA PRO A 128 -26.37 35.45 24.99
C PRO A 128 -26.43 36.93 25.36
N ILE A 129 -25.84 37.78 24.53
CA ILE A 129 -25.90 39.24 24.66
C ILE A 129 -26.60 39.93 23.47
N GLY A 130 -27.08 39.14 22.50
CA GLY A 130 -27.99 39.58 21.43
C GLY A 130 -27.36 39.64 20.06
#